data_AF-A0A943SMZ5-F1
#
_entry.id   AF-A0A943SMZ5-F1
#
_cell.length_a   1.000
_cell.length_b   1.000
_cell.length_c   1.000
_cell.angle_alpha   90.00
_cell.angle_beta   90.00
_cell.angle_gamma   90.00
#
_symmetry.space_group_name_H-M   'P 1'
#
loop_
_entity.id
_entity.type
_entity.pdbx_description
1 polymer ?
#
loop_
_entity_poly.entity_id
_entity_poly.type
_entity_poly.pdbx_seq_one_letter_code
_entity_poly.pdbx_strand_id
1 'polypeptide(L)'
;LIAHTGTFTQAGEPRFLLANVNGIKVAVLSYTEILNTKYGELAIPDAQKSLLIRRYSEENVRADVAAAREAGAEFIIAYNHWGVENTHDYTQKQVEHAQQMADAGVDFIAGSHSHCLQGPKIFTAADGRSVPCIFSMGNFVSGMGREINNDTIILKLDLARKEDGIELQNVGYIPCKVFVEYGDGHHVVVPTSSALNGGKSSSSLSAAHDRIVKVMRGEEVFVEIRELV
;
A
#
# COMPACT_ATOMS: atom_id res chain seq x y z
N LEU A 1 18.22 -6.98 -12.47
CA LEU A 1 16.95 -6.27 -12.67
C LEU A 1 16.21 -6.25 -11.34
N ILE A 2 15.59 -5.13 -10.95
CA ILE A 2 14.70 -5.08 -9.79
C ILE A 2 13.30 -5.49 -10.27
N ALA A 3 12.61 -6.38 -9.53
CA ALA A 3 11.25 -6.77 -9.85
C ALA A 3 10.30 -5.58 -9.70
N HIS A 4 9.39 -5.35 -10.66
CA HIS A 4 8.50 -4.18 -10.65
C HIS A 4 7.14 -4.47 -11.31
N THR A 5 6.17 -3.59 -11.06
CA THR A 5 4.87 -3.48 -11.73
C THR A 5 4.43 -2.00 -11.71
N GLY A 6 3.30 -1.66 -12.33
CA GLY A 6 2.70 -0.31 -12.33
C GLY A 6 3.17 0.60 -13.46
N THR A 7 4.31 0.29 -14.07
CA THR A 7 4.75 0.86 -15.35
C THR A 7 5.13 -0.28 -16.30
N PHE A 8 4.79 -0.10 -17.58
CA PHE A 8 4.89 -1.15 -18.59
C PHE A 8 5.44 -0.60 -19.88
N THR A 9 6.14 -1.44 -20.65
CA THR A 9 6.81 -1.01 -21.88
C THR A 9 6.09 -1.43 -23.15
N GLN A 10 5.26 -2.47 -23.07
CA GLN A 10 4.59 -3.06 -24.23
C GLN A 10 3.15 -3.46 -23.91
N ALA A 11 2.33 -3.55 -24.96
CA ALA A 11 1.01 -4.15 -24.86
C ALA A 11 1.13 -5.68 -24.66
N GLY A 12 0.21 -6.27 -23.91
CA GLY A 12 0.18 -7.72 -23.66
C GLY A 12 1.11 -8.22 -22.55
N GLU A 13 1.96 -7.37 -21.98
CA GLU A 13 2.69 -7.69 -20.75
C GLU A 13 1.69 -7.92 -19.59
N PRO A 14 1.93 -8.93 -18.71
CA PRO A 14 1.11 -9.12 -17.52
C PRO A 14 1.04 -7.83 -16.69
N ARG A 15 -0.18 -7.43 -16.30
CA ARG A 15 -0.42 -6.18 -15.55
C ARG A 15 -0.21 -6.34 -14.04
N PHE A 16 0.62 -7.32 -13.66
CA PHE A 16 0.97 -7.66 -12.28
C PHE A 16 2.42 -8.13 -12.20
N LEU A 17 3.00 -7.97 -11.01
CA LEU A 17 4.19 -8.72 -10.62
C LEU A 17 3.75 -10.01 -9.94
N LEU A 18 4.28 -11.16 -10.33
CA LEU A 18 4.10 -12.42 -9.62
C LEU A 18 5.41 -12.81 -8.92
N ALA A 19 5.40 -12.81 -7.59
CA ALA A 19 6.54 -13.13 -6.75
C ALA A 19 6.32 -14.46 -6.01
N ASN A 20 7.37 -15.27 -5.89
CA ASN A 20 7.36 -16.43 -5.00
C ASN A 20 7.96 -16.03 -3.65
N VAL A 21 7.11 -15.96 -2.61
CA VAL A 21 7.50 -15.62 -1.25
C VAL A 21 7.39 -16.88 -0.40
N ASN A 22 8.51 -17.51 -0.09
CA ASN A 22 8.58 -18.75 0.72
C ASN A 22 7.64 -19.88 0.23
N GLY A 23 7.49 -20.04 -1.08
CA GLY A 23 6.62 -21.06 -1.67
C GLY A 23 5.16 -20.64 -1.83
N ILE A 24 4.81 -19.38 -1.55
CA ILE A 24 3.50 -18.78 -1.82
C ILE A 24 3.64 -17.82 -3.01
N LYS A 25 2.83 -18.02 -4.05
CA LYS A 25 2.80 -17.13 -5.21
C LYS A 25 1.93 -15.91 -4.91
N VAL A 26 2.56 -14.76 -4.68
CA VAL A 26 1.92 -13.48 -4.38
C VAL A 26 1.92 -12.61 -5.63
N ALA A 27 0.75 -12.18 -6.08
CA ALA A 27 0.64 -11.17 -7.14
C ALA A 27 0.49 -9.77 -6.56
N VAL A 28 1.17 -8.80 -7.17
CA VAL A 28 1.02 -7.37 -6.87
C VAL A 28 0.49 -6.66 -8.11
N LEU A 29 -0.72 -6.14 -7.98
CA LEU A 29 -1.39 -5.28 -8.95
C LEU A 29 -1.14 -3.82 -8.59
N SER A 30 -1.02 -2.93 -9.58
CA SER A 30 -0.77 -1.51 -9.32
C SER A 30 -1.62 -0.63 -10.23
N TYR A 31 -2.35 0.30 -9.62
CA TYR A 31 -3.26 1.20 -10.31
C TYR A 31 -3.00 2.66 -9.92
N THR A 32 -3.40 3.56 -10.81
CA THR A 32 -3.46 4.99 -10.49
C THR A 32 -4.77 5.63 -10.93
N GLU A 33 -5.33 6.46 -10.05
CA GLU A 33 -6.45 7.35 -10.33
C GLU A 33 -6.01 8.76 -10.71
N ILE A 34 -4.77 9.13 -10.40
CA ILE A 34 -4.28 10.51 -10.48
C ILE A 34 -3.01 10.56 -11.33
N LEU A 35 -3.00 11.49 -12.29
CA LEU A 35 -1.81 11.83 -13.06
C LEU A 35 -1.52 13.31 -12.83
N ASN A 36 -0.25 13.63 -12.58
CA ASN A 36 0.15 15.01 -12.42
C ASN A 36 0.08 15.72 -13.78
N THR A 37 -0.86 16.66 -13.93
CA THR A 37 -1.04 17.48 -15.13
C THR A 37 -0.47 18.89 -14.97
N LYS A 38 0.30 19.15 -13.89
CA LYS A 38 0.85 20.47 -13.56
C LYS A 38 1.75 21.07 -14.64
N TYR A 39 2.25 20.25 -15.57
CA TYR A 39 3.04 20.70 -16.72
C TYR A 39 2.28 20.56 -18.06
N GLY A 40 0.94 20.53 -18.01
CA GLY A 40 0.05 20.24 -19.12
C GLY A 40 -0.49 18.81 -19.07
N GLU A 41 -1.50 18.49 -19.89
CA GLU A 41 -1.74 17.09 -20.25
C GLU A 41 -0.43 16.53 -20.80
N LEU A 42 0.00 15.36 -20.30
CA LEU A 42 1.06 14.60 -20.96
C LEU A 42 0.71 14.56 -22.44
N ALA A 43 1.58 15.09 -23.31
CA ALA A 43 1.45 15.10 -24.77
C ALA A 43 1.64 13.69 -25.34
N ILE A 44 0.95 12.73 -24.73
CA ILE A 44 0.95 11.31 -24.98
C ILE A 44 -0.52 10.97 -25.27
N PRO A 45 -0.84 10.37 -26.42
CA PRO A 45 -2.20 9.91 -26.70
C PRO A 45 -2.72 8.99 -25.60
N ASP A 46 -4.01 9.02 -25.29
CA ASP A 46 -4.59 8.23 -24.18
C ASP A 46 -4.40 6.72 -24.34
N ALA A 47 -4.37 6.23 -25.58
CA ALA A 47 -4.04 4.85 -25.90
C ALA A 47 -2.61 4.48 -25.43
N GLN A 48 -1.66 5.40 -25.56
CA GLN A 48 -0.28 5.20 -25.14
C GLN A 48 -0.13 5.41 -23.62
N LYS A 49 -0.90 6.31 -23.00
CA LYS A 49 -0.98 6.39 -21.52
C LYS A 49 -1.48 5.06 -20.92
N SER A 50 -2.55 4.50 -21.48
CA SER A 50 -3.14 3.23 -21.04
C SER A 50 -2.23 2.02 -21.24
N LEU A 51 -1.26 2.13 -22.16
CA LEU A 51 -0.22 1.13 -22.34
C LEU A 51 0.85 1.23 -21.24
N LEU A 52 1.28 2.44 -20.90
CA LEU A 52 2.41 2.69 -20.00
C LEU A 52 2.05 2.55 -18.52
N ILE A 53 0.81 2.86 -18.15
CA ILE A 53 0.31 2.83 -16.77
C ILE A 53 -1.07 2.18 -16.72
N ARG A 54 -1.36 1.50 -15.61
CA ARG A 54 -2.68 0.93 -15.40
C ARG A 54 -3.58 1.95 -14.69
N ARG A 55 -4.55 2.50 -15.41
CA ARG A 55 -5.60 3.34 -14.81
C ARG A 55 -6.56 2.49 -14.01
N TYR A 56 -7.01 2.98 -12.87
CA TYR A 56 -8.08 2.32 -12.14
C TYR A 56 -9.38 2.33 -12.96
N SER A 57 -9.96 1.14 -13.14
CA SER A 57 -11.37 0.92 -13.45
C SER A 57 -11.74 -0.46 -12.88
N GLU A 58 -12.99 -0.65 -12.49
CA GLU A 58 -13.46 -1.95 -11.98
C GLU A 58 -13.20 -3.08 -12.99
N GLU A 59 -13.42 -2.82 -14.29
CA GLU A 59 -13.13 -3.75 -15.37
C GLU A 59 -11.66 -4.17 -15.42
N ASN A 60 -10.73 -3.21 -15.31
CA ASN A 60 -9.30 -3.49 -15.28
C ASN A 60 -8.93 -4.35 -14.07
N VAL A 61 -9.48 -4.04 -12.89
CA VAL A 61 -9.23 -4.83 -11.69
C VAL A 61 -9.69 -6.27 -11.86
N ARG A 62 -10.92 -6.48 -12.34
CA ARG A 62 -11.47 -7.83 -12.58
C ARG A 62 -10.63 -8.61 -13.58
N ALA A 63 -10.26 -7.99 -14.70
CA ALA A 63 -9.43 -8.62 -15.72
C ALA A 63 -8.04 -9.00 -15.19
N ASP A 64 -7.39 -8.09 -14.47
CA ASP A 64 -6.03 -8.31 -13.98
C ASP A 64 -5.99 -9.32 -12.82
N VAL A 65 -7.02 -9.35 -11.96
CA VAL A 65 -7.18 -10.40 -10.93
C VAL A 65 -7.36 -11.77 -11.59
N ALA A 66 -8.23 -11.89 -12.59
CA ALA A 66 -8.44 -13.14 -13.31
C ALA A 66 -7.14 -13.64 -13.96
N ALA A 67 -6.40 -12.75 -14.65
CA ALA A 67 -5.13 -13.08 -15.26
C ALA A 67 -4.05 -13.49 -14.22
N ALA A 68 -4.02 -12.84 -13.06
CA ALA A 68 -3.11 -13.21 -11.97
C ALA A 68 -3.43 -14.60 -11.42
N ARG A 69 -4.72 -14.92 -11.20
CA ARG A 69 -5.16 -16.25 -10.77
C ARG A 69 -4.85 -17.33 -11.81
N GLU A 70 -5.05 -17.05 -13.10
CA GLU A 70 -4.68 -17.98 -14.19
C GLU A 70 -3.18 -18.25 -14.22
N ALA A 71 -2.35 -17.25 -13.93
CA ALA A 71 -0.90 -17.41 -13.76
C ALA A 71 -0.49 -18.14 -12.46
N GLY A 72 -1.47 -18.51 -11.63
CA GLY A 72 -1.30 -19.26 -10.40
C GLY A 72 -1.04 -18.41 -9.15
N ALA A 73 -1.48 -17.15 -9.13
CA ALA A 73 -1.43 -16.33 -7.91
C ALA A 73 -2.33 -16.92 -6.82
N GLU A 74 -1.76 -17.11 -5.63
CA GLU A 74 -2.42 -17.65 -4.47
C GLU A 74 -2.87 -16.56 -3.50
N PHE A 75 -2.19 -15.41 -3.53
CA PHE A 75 -2.56 -14.21 -2.78
C PHE A 75 -2.37 -12.97 -3.65
N ILE A 76 -3.32 -12.02 -3.63
CA ILE A 76 -3.29 -10.83 -4.48
C ILE A 76 -3.31 -9.56 -3.61
N ILE A 77 -2.29 -8.72 -3.81
CA ILE A 77 -2.21 -7.37 -3.26
C ILE A 77 -2.54 -6.37 -4.35
N ALA A 78 -3.52 -5.50 -4.12
CA ALA A 78 -3.77 -4.34 -4.98
C ALA A 78 -3.14 -3.08 -4.36
N TYR A 79 -2.19 -2.48 -5.08
CA TYR A 79 -1.61 -1.19 -4.73
C TYR A 79 -2.31 -0.07 -5.52
N ASN A 80 -2.94 0.89 -4.86
CA ASN A 80 -3.63 1.99 -5.54
C ASN A 80 -3.11 3.38 -5.17
N HIS A 81 -2.96 4.23 -6.19
CA HIS A 81 -2.55 5.62 -6.06
C HIS A 81 -3.77 6.54 -6.23
N TRP A 82 -4.34 7.01 -5.12
CA TRP A 82 -5.69 7.61 -5.06
C TRP A 82 -5.90 8.66 -3.95
N GLY A 83 -7.08 9.28 -3.93
CA GLY A 83 -7.48 10.14 -2.81
C GLY A 83 -6.94 11.56 -2.90
N VAL A 84 -6.79 12.20 -1.75
CA VAL A 84 -6.44 13.63 -1.63
C VAL A 84 -5.16 13.80 -0.83
N GLU A 85 -4.26 14.65 -1.32
CA GLU A 85 -2.98 14.93 -0.66
C GLU A 85 -3.15 15.66 0.68
N ASN A 86 -2.27 15.35 1.64
CA ASN A 86 -2.11 16.04 2.92
C ASN A 86 -3.35 15.99 3.84
N THR A 87 -4.09 14.88 3.84
CA THR A 87 -5.15 14.61 4.81
C THR A 87 -5.15 13.15 5.26
N HIS A 88 -5.40 12.94 6.56
CA HIS A 88 -5.59 11.61 7.14
C HIS A 88 -6.96 11.00 6.79
N ASP A 89 -7.89 11.82 6.28
CA ASP A 89 -9.24 11.38 5.91
C ASP A 89 -9.22 10.80 4.48
N TYR A 90 -9.68 9.56 4.35
CA TYR A 90 -9.97 8.96 3.04
C TYR A 90 -11.36 9.37 2.54
N THR A 91 -11.50 9.45 1.23
CA THR A 91 -12.74 9.86 0.56
C THR A 91 -13.72 8.69 0.40
N GLN A 92 -15.02 9.00 0.23
CA GLN A 92 -16.03 8.00 -0.09
C GLN A 92 -15.70 7.21 -1.37
N LYS A 93 -15.12 7.88 -2.38
CA LYS A 93 -14.66 7.24 -3.61
C LYS A 93 -13.58 6.18 -3.37
N GLN A 94 -12.63 6.45 -2.47
CA GLN A 94 -11.63 5.44 -2.07
C GLN A 94 -12.32 4.22 -1.44
N VAL A 95 -13.32 4.43 -0.59
CA VAL A 95 -14.10 3.34 0.03
C VAL A 95 -14.82 2.49 -1.02
N GLU A 96 -15.48 3.13 -1.98
CA GLU A 96 -16.18 2.46 -3.08
C GLU A 96 -15.23 1.62 -3.94
N HIS A 97 -14.08 2.19 -4.31
CA HIS A 97 -13.08 1.49 -5.10
C HIS A 97 -12.43 0.32 -4.35
N ALA A 98 -12.18 0.49 -3.04
CA ALA A 98 -11.65 -0.59 -2.22
C ALA A 98 -12.66 -1.76 -2.11
N GLN A 99 -13.96 -1.48 -1.97
CA GLN A 99 -15.00 -2.52 -2.02
C GLN A 99 -15.02 -3.24 -3.38
N GLN A 100 -14.96 -2.50 -4.49
CA GLN A 100 -14.90 -3.08 -5.84
C GLN A 100 -13.68 -3.99 -6.03
N MET A 101 -12.51 -3.62 -5.47
CA MET A 101 -11.32 -4.46 -5.48
C MET A 101 -11.51 -5.74 -4.66
N ALA A 102 -12.08 -5.63 -3.46
CA ALA A 102 -12.38 -6.78 -2.61
C ALA A 102 -13.32 -7.77 -3.33
N ASP A 103 -14.40 -7.26 -3.93
CA ASP A 103 -15.38 -8.02 -4.70
C ASP A 103 -14.82 -8.61 -6.00
N ALA A 104 -13.72 -8.05 -6.52
CA ALA A 104 -13.03 -8.57 -7.69
C ALA A 104 -12.09 -9.74 -7.37
N GLY A 105 -11.80 -10.02 -6.10
CA GLY A 105 -10.94 -11.15 -5.69
C GLY A 105 -9.55 -10.75 -5.17
N VAL A 106 -9.35 -9.48 -4.83
CA VAL A 106 -8.15 -9.01 -4.11
C VAL A 106 -8.19 -9.51 -2.66
N ASP A 107 -7.02 -9.80 -2.07
CA ASP A 107 -6.89 -10.31 -0.69
C ASP A 107 -6.37 -9.25 0.29
N PHE A 108 -5.63 -8.25 -0.21
CA PHE A 108 -5.18 -7.09 0.58
C PHE A 108 -5.06 -5.84 -0.29
N ILE A 109 -5.45 -4.68 0.25
CA ILE A 109 -5.40 -3.41 -0.48
C ILE A 109 -4.44 -2.43 0.22
N ALA A 110 -3.49 -1.90 -0.53
CA ALA A 110 -2.48 -0.95 -0.07
C ALA A 110 -2.59 0.37 -0.85
N GLY A 111 -2.89 1.46 -0.18
CA GLY A 111 -3.02 2.77 -0.80
C GLY A 111 -1.77 3.65 -0.66
N SER A 112 -1.75 4.71 -1.47
CA SER A 112 -0.72 5.77 -1.46
C SER A 112 -1.30 7.11 -1.93
N HIS A 113 -0.46 8.00 -2.49
CA HIS A 113 -0.78 9.33 -3.04
C HIS A 113 -1.05 10.44 -2.00
N SER A 114 -1.77 10.16 -0.92
CA SER A 114 -2.13 11.22 0.05
C SER A 114 -0.91 11.89 0.73
N HIS A 115 0.30 11.36 0.53
CA HIS A 115 1.55 11.82 1.14
C HIS A 115 1.53 11.84 2.68
N CYS A 116 0.58 11.14 3.30
CA CYS A 116 0.44 10.98 4.75
C CYS A 116 -0.36 9.71 5.05
N LEU A 117 -0.32 9.21 6.28
CA LEU A 117 -1.07 8.01 6.63
C LEU A 117 -2.58 8.23 6.52
N GLN A 118 -3.29 7.27 5.94
CA GLN A 118 -4.74 7.16 6.04
C GLN A 118 -5.06 5.78 6.60
N GLY A 119 -5.93 5.76 7.61
CA GLY A 119 -6.16 4.59 8.46
C GLY A 119 -6.72 3.38 7.71
N PRO A 120 -6.75 2.21 8.38
CA PRO A 120 -7.25 0.99 7.78
C PRO A 120 -8.78 0.88 7.79
N LYS A 121 -9.29 -0.04 6.96
CA LYS A 121 -10.68 -0.51 6.98
C LYS A 121 -10.75 -1.96 6.49
N ILE A 122 -11.66 -2.75 7.04
CA ILE A 122 -11.94 -4.12 6.56
C ILE A 122 -13.17 -4.10 5.66
N PHE A 123 -13.09 -4.77 4.52
CA PHE A 123 -14.19 -4.96 3.58
C PHE A 123 -14.65 -6.41 3.58
N THR A 124 -15.95 -6.64 3.56
CA THR A 124 -16.51 -7.96 3.27
C THR A 124 -16.68 -8.07 1.76
N ALA A 125 -15.90 -8.93 1.12
CA ALA A 125 -16.02 -9.20 -0.31
C ALA A 125 -17.33 -9.94 -0.62
N ALA A 126 -17.76 -9.91 -1.88
CA ALA A 126 -18.95 -10.61 -2.38
C ALA A 126 -18.95 -12.13 -2.10
N ASP A 127 -17.78 -12.75 -1.96
CA ASP A 127 -17.60 -14.17 -1.61
C ASP A 127 -17.50 -14.43 -0.09
N GLY A 128 -17.68 -13.40 0.74
CA GLY A 128 -17.65 -13.47 2.20
C GLY A 128 -16.26 -13.32 2.83
N ARG A 129 -15.18 -13.22 2.04
CA ARG A 129 -13.83 -12.99 2.59
C ARG A 129 -13.73 -11.62 3.25
N SER A 130 -12.95 -11.54 4.33
CA SER A 130 -12.52 -10.28 4.92
C SER A 130 -11.26 -9.79 4.19
N VAL A 131 -11.32 -8.60 3.61
CA VAL A 131 -10.25 -7.98 2.83
C VAL A 131 -9.79 -6.71 3.52
N PRO A 132 -8.63 -6.73 4.20
CA PRO A 132 -8.08 -5.54 4.83
C PRO A 132 -7.56 -4.54 3.80
N CYS A 133 -7.80 -3.26 4.07
CA CYS A 133 -7.30 -2.13 3.30
C CYS A 133 -6.57 -1.16 4.22
N ILE A 134 -5.42 -0.64 3.78
CA ILE A 134 -4.87 0.61 4.31
C ILE A 134 -4.96 1.68 3.22
N PHE A 135 -5.67 2.78 3.49
CA PHE A 135 -5.94 3.78 2.46
C PHE A 135 -4.72 4.58 2.03
N SER A 136 -3.71 4.72 2.91
CA SER A 136 -2.41 5.25 2.55
C SER A 136 -1.35 4.93 3.61
N MET A 137 -0.19 4.45 3.16
CA MET A 137 0.98 4.17 4.03
C MET A 137 1.87 5.40 4.29
N GLY A 138 1.54 6.56 3.72
CA GLY A 138 2.38 7.75 3.79
C GLY A 138 3.64 7.67 2.93
N ASN A 139 4.60 8.56 3.19
CA ASN A 139 5.86 8.59 2.45
C ASN A 139 6.91 7.72 3.14
N PHE A 140 7.51 6.77 2.40
CA PHE A 140 8.62 5.99 2.96
C PHE A 140 9.95 6.74 2.87
N VAL A 141 10.27 7.41 1.75
CA VAL A 141 11.45 8.30 1.64
C VAL A 141 11.00 9.58 0.96
N SER A 142 11.13 10.74 1.61
CA SER A 142 10.61 12.01 1.10
C SER A 142 11.33 13.22 1.69
N GLY A 143 11.52 14.25 0.86
CA GLY A 143 12.00 15.58 1.24
C GLY A 143 10.88 16.60 1.49
N MET A 144 9.63 16.16 1.63
CA MET A 144 8.53 17.05 2.00
C MET A 144 8.71 17.54 3.43
N GLY A 145 8.67 18.86 3.63
CA GLY A 145 8.95 19.47 4.94
C GLY A 145 7.77 19.55 5.91
N ARG A 146 6.55 19.12 5.53
CA ARG A 146 5.39 19.23 6.43
C ARG A 146 5.36 18.04 7.39
N GLU A 147 5.06 18.29 8.65
CA GLU A 147 5.06 17.24 9.68
C GLU A 147 4.08 16.10 9.37
N ILE A 148 2.93 16.41 8.77
CA ILE A 148 1.94 15.41 8.34
C ILE A 148 2.50 14.43 7.30
N ASN A 149 3.55 14.81 6.56
CA ASN A 149 4.17 13.98 5.52
C ASN A 149 5.27 13.06 6.03
N ASN A 150 5.65 13.21 7.31
CA ASN A 150 6.79 12.53 7.91
C ASN A 150 6.40 11.25 8.66
N ASP A 151 5.11 11.00 8.87
CA ASP A 151 4.63 9.78 9.53
C ASP A 151 4.36 8.70 8.48
N THR A 152 4.90 7.51 8.68
CA THR A 152 4.76 6.36 7.77
C THR A 152 4.77 5.04 8.55
N ILE A 153 4.55 3.94 7.86
CA ILE A 153 4.63 2.59 8.42
C ILE A 153 5.43 1.68 7.49
N ILE A 154 6.06 0.66 8.07
CA ILE A 154 6.46 -0.55 7.34
C ILE A 154 5.37 -1.60 7.58
N LEU A 155 4.65 -1.97 6.53
CA LEU A 155 3.63 -3.02 6.59
C LEU A 155 4.28 -4.42 6.59
N LYS A 156 3.77 -5.32 7.43
CA LYS A 156 4.13 -6.74 7.47
C LYS A 156 2.85 -7.57 7.33
N LEU A 157 2.83 -8.47 6.36
CA LEU A 157 1.74 -9.43 6.17
C LEU A 157 2.26 -10.83 6.46
N ASP A 158 1.67 -11.51 7.44
CA ASP A 158 2.02 -12.89 7.76
C ASP A 158 1.04 -13.82 7.04
N LEU A 159 1.53 -14.54 6.03
CA LEU A 159 0.74 -15.47 5.23
C LEU A 159 1.05 -16.92 5.65
N ALA A 160 0.01 -17.73 5.82
CA ALA A 160 0.13 -19.15 6.08
C ALA A 160 -0.61 -19.98 5.03
N ARG A 161 0.03 -21.06 4.59
CA ARG A 161 -0.64 -22.07 3.78
C ARG A 161 -1.48 -22.97 4.68
N LYS A 162 -2.77 -23.09 4.36
CA LYS A 162 -3.74 -24.03 4.94
C LYS A 162 -4.16 -25.05 3.89
N GLU A 163 -4.96 -26.04 4.30
CA GLU A 163 -5.50 -27.06 3.38
C GLU A 163 -6.32 -26.43 2.26
N ASP A 164 -7.10 -25.38 2.57
CA ASP A 164 -8.04 -24.74 1.65
C ASP A 164 -7.49 -23.49 0.94
N GLY A 165 -6.21 -23.13 1.14
CA GLY A 165 -5.60 -21.98 0.47
C GLY A 165 -4.60 -21.19 1.33
N ILE A 166 -4.44 -19.91 1.01
CA ILE A 166 -3.58 -18.99 1.76
C ILE A 166 -4.44 -18.18 2.73
N GLU A 167 -4.07 -18.20 4.00
CA GLU A 167 -4.68 -17.41 5.07
C GLU A 167 -3.76 -16.23 5.41
N LEU A 168 -4.33 -15.02 5.50
CA LEU A 168 -3.67 -13.86 6.08
C LEU A 168 -3.83 -13.91 7.60
N GLN A 169 -2.80 -14.35 8.31
CA GLN A 169 -2.87 -14.59 9.76
C GLN A 169 -2.79 -13.30 10.57
N ASN A 170 -1.86 -12.42 10.20
CA ASN A 170 -1.65 -11.14 10.86
C ASN A 170 -1.41 -10.03 9.85
N VAL A 171 -1.93 -8.84 10.17
CA VAL A 171 -1.58 -7.59 9.49
C VAL A 171 -0.83 -6.72 10.48
N GLY A 172 0.50 -6.77 10.41
CA GLY A 172 1.38 -6.02 11.29
C GLY A 172 1.86 -4.71 10.69
N TYR A 173 2.21 -3.73 11.52
CA TYR A 173 2.88 -2.51 11.05
C TYR A 173 3.94 -2.01 12.04
N ILE A 174 5.06 -1.49 11.52
CA ILE A 174 6.08 -0.79 12.30
C ILE A 174 5.91 0.71 12.07
N PRO A 175 5.48 1.49 13.10
CA PRO A 175 5.42 2.94 13.00
C PRO A 175 6.80 3.53 12.75
N CYS A 176 6.91 4.43 11.78
CA CYS A 176 8.16 5.07 11.40
C CYS A 176 7.97 6.57 11.20
N LYS A 177 9.04 7.34 11.50
CA LYS A 177 9.13 8.74 11.13
C LYS A 177 10.22 8.95 10.08
N VAL A 178 9.92 9.69 9.04
CA VAL A 178 10.90 10.22 8.07
C VAL A 178 11.47 11.52 8.62
N PHE A 179 12.78 11.58 8.72
CA PHE A 179 13.54 12.78 9.08
C PHE A 179 14.23 13.33 7.85
N VAL A 180 14.01 14.61 7.54
CA VAL A 180 14.72 15.30 6.45
C VAL A 180 16.24 15.27 6.70
N GLU A 181 16.65 15.47 7.95
CA GLU A 181 18.03 15.33 8.42
C GLU A 181 18.07 14.48 9.69
N TYR A 182 18.97 13.50 9.76
CA TYR A 182 19.15 12.62 10.91
C TYR A 182 20.62 12.20 11.06
N GLY A 183 21.35 12.88 11.94
CA GLY A 183 22.81 12.79 11.95
C GLY A 183 23.37 13.30 10.62
N ASP A 184 24.23 12.50 9.98
CA ASP A 184 24.79 12.81 8.65
C ASP A 184 23.89 12.31 7.49
N GLY A 185 22.74 11.70 7.80
CA GLY A 185 21.82 11.15 6.81
C GLY A 185 20.72 12.15 6.40
N HIS A 186 20.24 12.01 5.17
CA HIS A 186 19.10 12.77 4.63
C HIS A 186 17.92 11.85 4.31
N HIS A 187 16.69 12.29 4.62
CA HIS A 187 15.44 11.55 4.38
C HIS A 187 15.42 10.16 5.03
N VAL A 188 15.87 10.10 6.28
CA VAL A 188 16.09 8.85 7.02
C VAL A 188 14.79 8.38 7.66
N VAL A 189 14.43 7.14 7.40
CA VAL A 189 13.29 6.46 8.03
C VAL A 189 13.74 5.84 9.35
N VAL A 190 13.07 6.19 10.44
CA VAL A 190 13.42 5.71 11.78
C VAL A 190 12.18 5.09 12.43
N PRO A 191 12.20 3.78 12.77
CA PRO A 191 11.16 3.18 13.58
C PRO A 191 10.97 3.93 14.89
N THR A 192 9.72 4.12 15.32
CA THR A 192 9.44 4.81 16.58
C THR A 192 9.74 3.94 17.79
N SER A 193 9.77 2.61 17.62
CA SER A 193 10.18 1.68 18.66
C SER A 193 11.70 1.69 18.85
N SER A 194 12.15 1.88 20.09
CA SER A 194 13.57 1.84 20.45
C SER A 194 14.20 0.48 20.21
N ALA A 195 13.42 -0.61 20.32
CA ALA A 195 13.89 -1.96 20.01
C ALA A 195 14.24 -2.16 18.53
N LEU A 196 13.66 -1.34 17.64
CA LEU A 196 13.83 -1.45 16.19
C LEU A 196 14.76 -0.38 15.59
N ASN A 197 15.20 0.60 16.39
CA ASN A 197 16.00 1.73 15.90
C ASN A 197 17.40 1.85 16.55
N GLY A 198 17.80 0.83 17.33
CA GLY A 198 19.08 0.80 18.05
C GLY A 198 19.06 1.57 19.38
N GLY A 199 17.95 1.55 20.10
CA GLY A 199 17.81 2.14 21.43
C GLY A 199 17.57 3.65 21.44
N LYS A 200 17.32 4.26 20.28
CA LYS A 200 17.13 5.71 20.14
C LYS A 200 15.73 6.12 20.58
N SER A 201 15.65 7.25 21.28
CA SER A 201 14.40 7.86 21.73
C SER A 201 14.47 9.38 21.61
N SER A 202 13.34 10.02 21.31
CA SER A 202 13.19 11.48 21.28
C SER A 202 11.72 11.85 21.40
N SER A 203 11.44 13.09 21.80
CA SER A 203 10.06 13.62 21.81
C SER A 203 9.42 13.59 20.42
N SER A 204 10.22 13.74 19.36
CA SER A 204 9.75 13.67 17.97
C SER A 204 9.31 12.24 17.59
N LEU A 205 10.08 11.22 17.99
CA LEU A 205 9.71 9.82 17.76
C LEU A 205 8.47 9.43 18.57
N SER A 206 8.37 9.86 19.83
CA SER A 206 7.18 9.63 20.65
C SER A 206 5.94 10.33 20.07
N ALA A 207 6.05 11.58 19.62
CA ALA A 207 4.94 12.30 19.02
C ALA A 207 4.49 11.67 17.69
N ALA A 208 5.43 11.21 16.85
CA ALA A 208 5.09 10.47 15.64
C ALA A 208 4.39 9.15 15.95
N HIS A 209 4.89 8.40 16.93
CA HIS A 209 4.25 7.17 17.39
C HIS A 209 2.79 7.40 17.78
N ASP A 210 2.51 8.39 18.63
CA ASP A 210 1.15 8.68 19.10
C ASP A 210 0.21 9.06 17.94
N ARG A 211 0.70 9.84 16.96
CA ARG A 211 -0.07 10.19 15.76
C ARG A 211 -0.33 8.98 14.86
N ILE A 212 0.69 8.17 14.59
CA ILE A 212 0.57 6.96 13.76
C ILE A 212 -0.41 5.99 14.40
N VAL A 213 -0.25 5.69 15.69
CA VAL A 213 -1.15 4.81 16.43
C VAL A 213 -2.57 5.39 16.43
N LYS A 214 -2.75 6.71 16.55
CA LYS A 214 -4.08 7.33 16.45
C LYS A 214 -4.73 7.12 15.08
N VAL A 215 -3.99 7.20 13.98
CA VAL A 215 -4.51 6.98 12.61
C VAL A 215 -4.75 5.50 12.33
N MET A 216 -3.90 4.62 12.87
CA MET A 216 -4.00 3.17 12.68
C MET A 216 -5.00 2.50 13.62
N ARG A 217 -5.47 3.21 14.66
CA ARG A 217 -6.59 2.78 15.50
C ARG A 217 -7.87 2.74 14.66
N GLY A 218 -8.63 1.65 14.75
CA GLY A 218 -9.95 1.56 14.14
C GLY A 218 -10.39 0.16 13.78
N GLU A 219 -9.45 -0.77 13.58
CA GLU A 219 -9.73 -2.15 13.18
C GLU A 219 -8.75 -3.09 13.91
N GLU A 220 -9.25 -4.00 14.76
CA GLU A 220 -8.43 -4.85 15.64
C GLU A 220 -7.44 -5.78 14.90
N VAL A 221 -7.64 -5.97 13.60
CA VAL A 221 -6.77 -6.81 12.74
C VAL A 221 -5.38 -6.19 12.50
N PHE A 222 -5.23 -4.87 12.65
CA PHE A 222 -3.95 -4.18 12.44
C PHE A 222 -3.15 -4.09 13.74
N VAL A 223 -2.09 -4.90 13.84
CA VAL A 223 -1.29 -5.04 15.06
C VAL A 223 0.01 -4.25 14.94
N GLU A 224 0.30 -3.43 15.95
CA GLU A 224 1.55 -2.69 16.02
C GLU A 224 2.72 -3.63 16.37
N ILE A 225 3.78 -3.62 15.56
CA ILE A 225 5.01 -4.40 15.77
C ILE A 225 6.04 -3.51 16.47
N ARG A 226 6.35 -3.85 17.72
CA ARG A 226 7.35 -3.14 18.53
C ARG A 226 8.73 -3.79 18.54
N GLU A 227 8.82 -5.05 18.16
CA GLU A 227 10.04 -5.85 18.10
C GLU A 227 9.93 -6.91 17.00
N LEU A 228 11.06 -7.36 16.44
CA LEU A 228 11.05 -8.46 15.47
C LEU A 228 10.91 -9.78 16.24
N VAL A 229 9.81 -10.50 15.97
CA VAL A 229 9.57 -11.88 16.41
C VAL A 229 9.99 -12.83 15.30
#